data_AF-A0A5D2JWE4-F1
#
_entry.id   AF-A0A5D2JWE4-F1
#
_cell.length_a   1.000
_cell.length_b   1.000
_cell.length_c   1.000
_cell.angle_alpha   90.00
_cell.angle_beta   90.00
_cell.angle_gamma   90.00
#
_symmetry.space_group_name_H-M   'P 1'
#
loop_
_entity.id
_entity.type
_entity.pdbx_description
1 polymer ?
#
loop_
_entity_poly.entity_id
_entity_poly.type
_entity_poly.pdbx_seq_one_letter_code
_entity_poly.pdbx_strand_id
1 'polypeptide(L)'
;MGAAVSISQENGEVHGDNYKLLPVDLFDIQKLDDIITLAKMDPGLPIFIIAKCVLIYLDPESSCSIVGRASRTFSTAIFFLYEQIHPDDVFGQQMIRI
;
A
#
# COMPACT_ATOMS: atom_id res chain seq x y z
N MET A 1 -5.58 10.88 -29.47
CA MET A 1 -6.76 10.76 -28.60
C MET A 1 -6.28 10.97 -27.18
N GLY A 2 -6.74 12.02 -26.49
CA GLY A 2 -6.24 12.34 -25.14
C GLY A 2 -6.74 11.31 -24.13
N ALA A 3 -5.86 10.89 -23.21
CA ALA A 3 -6.21 9.96 -22.14
C ALA A 3 -7.39 10.53 -21.34
N ALA A 4 -8.45 9.73 -21.17
CA ALA A 4 -9.61 10.13 -20.40
C ALA A 4 -9.26 10.05 -18.90
N VAL A 5 -8.94 11.20 -18.31
CA VAL A 5 -8.73 11.32 -16.87
C VAL A 5 -10.06 11.76 -16.24
N SER A 6 -10.55 11.00 -15.25
CA SER A 6 -11.66 11.41 -14.40
C SER A 6 -11.17 11.68 -12.98
N ILE A 7 -11.73 12.72 -12.35
CA ILE A 7 -11.42 13.13 -10.98
C ILE A 7 -12.74 13.15 -10.22
N SER A 8 -12.80 12.40 -9.11
CA SER A 8 -13.93 12.40 -8.17
C SER A 8 -13.45 13.07 -6.88
N GLN A 9 -13.86 14.32 -6.67
CA GLN A 9 -13.43 15.09 -5.50
C GLN A 9 -14.11 14.59 -4.23
N GLU A 10 -15.36 14.16 -4.34
CA GLU A 10 -16.16 13.62 -3.24
C GLU A 10 -15.58 12.33 -2.68
N ASN A 11 -15.01 11.47 -3.54
CA ASN A 11 -14.38 10.22 -3.13
C ASN A 11 -12.86 10.34 -2.99
N GLY A 12 -12.24 11.47 -3.36
CA GLY A 12 -10.79 11.63 -3.30
C GLY A 12 -10.01 10.78 -4.31
N GLU A 13 -10.60 10.50 -5.47
CA GLU A 13 -10.07 9.56 -6.47
C GLU A 13 -9.64 10.27 -7.76
N VAL A 14 -8.61 9.71 -8.40
CA VAL A 14 -8.20 10.07 -9.77
C VAL A 14 -8.05 8.79 -10.57
N HIS A 15 -8.74 8.70 -11.71
CA HIS A 15 -8.66 7.57 -12.62
C HIS A 15 -8.14 8.02 -13.98
N GLY A 16 -7.06 7.41 -14.44
CA GLY A 16 -6.61 7.43 -15.82
C GLY A 16 -6.35 6.01 -16.32
N ASP A 17 -6.00 5.89 -17.60
CA ASP A 17 -5.84 4.57 -18.24
C ASP A 17 -4.73 3.73 -17.59
N ASN A 18 -3.62 4.36 -17.21
CA ASN A 18 -2.42 3.70 -16.66
C ASN A 18 -2.07 4.14 -15.23
N TYR A 19 -2.90 4.98 -14.61
CA TYR A 19 -2.65 5.53 -13.28
C TYR A 19 -3.95 5.68 -12.53
N LYS A 20 -3.96 5.25 -11.27
CA LYS A 20 -5.09 5.42 -10.37
C LYS A 20 -4.59 5.89 -9.01
N LEU A 21 -5.23 6.92 -8.47
CA LEU A 21 -5.05 7.37 -7.10
C LEU A 21 -6.33 7.04 -6.35
N LEU A 22 -6.22 6.21 -5.32
CA LEU A 22 -7.35 5.73 -4.53
C LEU A 22 -7.05 5.96 -3.04
N PRO A 23 -8.00 6.48 -2.25
CA PRO A 23 -7.83 6.59 -0.82
C PRO A 23 -7.94 5.20 -0.18
N VAL A 24 -7.07 4.94 0.78
CA VAL A 24 -7.07 3.70 1.56
C VAL A 24 -6.69 3.99 3.00
N ASP A 25 -7.43 3.37 3.91
CA ASP A 25 -6.97 3.19 5.27
C ASP A 25 -6.36 1.80 5.40
N LEU A 26 -5.04 1.73 5.64
CA LEU A 26 -4.31 0.48 5.76
C LEU A 26 -4.57 -0.25 7.08
N PHE A 27 -5.19 0.40 8.08
CA PHE A 27 -5.67 -0.27 9.29
C PHE A 27 -6.88 -1.17 9.03
N ASP A 28 -7.62 -0.92 7.94
CA ASP A 28 -8.77 -1.72 7.55
C ASP A 28 -8.39 -2.67 6.40
N ILE A 29 -7.90 -3.85 6.78
CA ILE A 29 -7.43 -4.88 5.84
C ILE A 29 -8.50 -5.30 4.81
N GLN A 30 -9.80 -5.16 5.12
CA GLN A 30 -10.87 -5.51 4.19
C GLN A 30 -10.91 -4.53 3.01
N LYS A 31 -10.62 -3.25 3.25
CA LYS A 31 -10.58 -2.23 2.18
C LYS A 31 -9.47 -2.48 1.15
N LEU A 32 -8.44 -3.26 1.48
CA LEU A 32 -7.39 -3.61 0.52
C LEU A 32 -7.95 -4.40 -0.67
N ASP A 33 -8.90 -5.30 -0.42
CA ASP A 33 -9.55 -6.09 -1.48
C ASP A 33 -10.47 -5.21 -2.34
N ASP A 34 -11.16 -4.26 -1.71
CA ASP A 34 -11.98 -3.27 -2.40
C ASP A 34 -11.14 -2.43 -3.35
N ILE A 35 -9.92 -2.08 -2.94
CA ILE A 35 -8.99 -1.29 -3.76
C ILE A 35 -8.46 -2.07 -4.94
N ILE A 36 -8.13 -3.35 -4.78
CA ILE A 36 -7.73 -4.20 -5.91
C ILE A 36 -8.85 -4.21 -6.96
N THR A 37 -10.10 -4.31 -6.49
CA THR A 37 -11.30 -4.29 -7.33
C THR A 37 -11.51 -2.93 -7.99
N LEU A 38 -11.44 -1.83 -7.24
CA LEU A 38 -11.63 -0.46 -7.70
C LEU A 38 -10.50 -0.03 -8.67
N ALA A 39 -9.28 -0.45 -8.36
CA ALA A 39 -8.11 -0.29 -9.22
C ALA A 39 -8.20 -1.17 -10.47
N LYS A 40 -9.16 -2.08 -10.57
CA LYS A 40 -9.30 -3.06 -11.67
C LYS A 40 -7.98 -3.78 -11.94
N MET A 41 -7.25 -4.11 -10.87
CA MET A 41 -5.99 -4.84 -10.96
C MET A 41 -6.27 -6.30 -11.26
N ASP A 42 -5.51 -6.90 -12.18
CA ASP A 42 -5.53 -8.33 -12.42
C ASP A 42 -4.52 -9.04 -11.51
N PRO A 43 -4.96 -9.84 -10.52
CA PRO A 43 -4.04 -10.54 -9.63
C PRO A 43 -3.22 -11.67 -10.28
N GLY A 44 -3.56 -12.04 -11.52
CA GLY A 44 -2.81 -12.99 -12.34
C GLY A 44 -1.54 -12.40 -12.97
N LEU A 45 -1.41 -11.08 -13.00
CA LEU A 45 -0.22 -10.40 -13.53
C LEU A 45 0.85 -10.20 -12.44
N PRO A 46 2.15 -10.13 -12.81
CA PRO A 46 3.20 -9.81 -11.85
C PRO A 46 3.01 -8.42 -11.23
N ILE A 47 2.97 -8.35 -9.90
CA ILE A 47 2.81 -7.11 -9.15
C ILE A 47 4.10 -6.69 -8.46
N PHE A 48 4.40 -5.40 -8.51
CA PHE A 48 5.47 -4.79 -7.72
C PHE A 48 4.88 -3.85 -6.67
N ILE A 49 5.02 -4.22 -5.40
CA ILE A 49 4.50 -3.48 -4.26
C ILE A 49 5.65 -2.72 -3.61
N ILE A 50 5.45 -1.42 -3.36
CA ILE A 50 6.44 -0.55 -2.72
C ILE A 50 5.83 0.01 -1.44
N ALA A 51 6.43 -0.32 -0.29
CA ALA A 51 6.13 0.30 0.99
C ALA A 51 7.36 1.08 1.46
N LYS A 52 7.30 2.41 1.36
CA LYS A 52 8.40 3.31 1.70
C LYS A 52 8.02 4.15 2.91
N CYS A 53 8.56 3.80 4.08
CA CYS A 53 8.22 4.36 5.38
C CYS A 53 6.70 4.35 5.59
N VAL A 54 6.08 3.17 5.53
CA VAL A 54 4.61 3.03 5.64
C VAL A 54 4.23 2.06 6.76
N LEU A 55 4.70 0.81 6.71
CA LEU A 55 4.29 -0.25 7.63
C LEU A 55 4.81 -0.01 9.05
N ILE A 56 5.93 0.70 9.22
CA ILE A 56 6.49 1.09 10.52
C ILE A 56 5.53 1.89 11.41
N TYR A 57 4.50 2.52 10.82
CA TYR A 57 3.48 3.28 11.54
C TYR A 57 2.27 2.45 11.96
N LEU A 58 2.21 1.19 11.53
CA LEU A 58 1.16 0.25 11.89
C LEU A 58 1.64 -0.61 13.07
N ASP A 59 0.69 -1.19 13.80
CA ASP A 59 1.04 -2.24 14.74
C ASP A 59 1.58 -3.49 14.00
N PRO A 60 2.36 -4.35 14.67
CA PRO A 60 2.95 -5.53 14.04
C PRO A 60 1.93 -6.51 13.44
N GLU A 61 0.72 -6.62 14.00
CA GLU A 61 -0.31 -7.53 13.52
C GLU A 61 -0.94 -7.01 12.22
N SER A 62 -1.24 -5.71 12.15
CA SER A 62 -1.75 -5.05 10.96
C SER A 62 -0.76 -5.12 9.79
N SER A 63 0.51 -4.78 10.04
CA SER A 63 1.57 -4.85 9.01
C SER A 63 1.79 -6.27 8.50
N CYS A 64 1.83 -7.27 9.40
CA CYS A 64 1.90 -8.69 9.00
C CYS A 64 0.69 -9.11 8.16
N SER A 65 -0.51 -8.63 8.53
CA SER A 65 -1.74 -8.94 7.81
C SER A 65 -1.72 -8.39 6.38
N ILE A 66 -1.20 -7.18 6.15
CA ILE A 66 -1.04 -6.58 4.82
C ILE A 66 -0.13 -7.44 3.95
N VAL A 67 1.06 -7.79 4.45
CA VAL A 67 2.02 -8.62 3.71
C VAL A 67 1.41 -10.00 3.39
N GLY A 68 0.78 -10.63 4.38
CA GLY A 68 0.12 -11.92 4.21
C GLY A 68 -1.11 -11.87 3.30
N ARG A 69 -1.82 -10.74 3.22
CA ARG A 69 -2.92 -10.55 2.27
C ARG A 69 -2.38 -10.43 0.85
N ALA A 70 -1.38 -9.56 0.64
CA ALA A 70 -0.72 -9.41 -0.65
C ALA A 70 -0.18 -10.74 -1.20
N SER A 71 0.44 -11.58 -0.34
CA SER A 71 0.95 -12.89 -0.76
C SER A 71 -0.13 -13.89 -1.14
N ARG A 72 -1.36 -13.72 -0.65
CA ARG A 72 -2.52 -14.58 -0.98
C ARG A 72 -3.29 -14.08 -2.19
N THR A 73 -3.30 -12.76 -2.42
CA THR A 73 -4.01 -12.13 -3.53
C THR A 73 -3.28 -12.32 -4.85
N PHE A 74 -1.97 -12.05 -4.88
CA PHE A 74 -1.21 -11.99 -6.12
C PHE A 74 -0.48 -13.30 -6.38
N SER A 75 -0.64 -13.85 -7.59
CA SER A 75 0.03 -15.09 -8.00
C SER A 75 1.55 -14.94 -8.07
N THR A 76 2.02 -13.77 -8.49
CA THR A 76 3.44 -13.38 -8.53
C THR A 76 3.56 -11.95 -8.05
N ALA A 77 4.30 -11.73 -6.96
CA ALA A 77 4.53 -10.40 -6.43
C ALA A 77 5.95 -10.23 -5.88
N ILE A 78 6.48 -9.02 -6.00
CA ILE A 78 7.67 -8.56 -5.30
C ILE A 78 7.24 -7.45 -4.33
N PHE A 79 7.66 -7.56 -3.08
CA PHE A 79 7.40 -6.56 -2.05
C PHE A 79 8.71 -5.84 -1.70
N PHE A 80 8.83 -4.57 -2.09
CA PHE A 80 9.96 -3.71 -1.76
C PHE A 80 9.65 -2.87 -0.53
N LEU A 81 10.36 -3.15 0.56
CA LEU A 81 10.19 -2.49 1.85
C LEU A 81 11.41 -1.60 2.12
N TYR A 82 11.17 -0.33 2.41
CA TYR A 82 12.19 0.62 2.87
C TYR A 82 11.69 1.30 4.14
N GLU A 83 12.27 0.99 5.28
CA GLU A 83 11.85 1.50 6.60
C GLU A 83 13.05 1.64 7.55
N GLN A 84 12.83 2.31 8.68
CA GLN A 84 13.80 2.42 9.76
C GLN A 84 14.11 1.05 10.37
N ILE A 85 15.35 0.88 10.84
CA ILE A 85 15.85 -0.33 11.50
C ILE A 85 16.63 0.05 12.76
N HIS A 86 16.94 -0.95 13.59
CA HIS A 86 17.71 -0.79 14.83
C HIS A 86 17.10 0.24 15.82
N PRO A 87 15.84 0.05 16.25
CA PRO A 87 15.19 0.98 17.17
C PRO A 87 15.85 1.03 18.56
N ASP A 88 16.62 0.00 18.92
CA ASP A 88 17.20 -0.16 20.26
C ASP A 88 18.57 0.51 20.45
N ASP A 89 19.19 1.02 19.38
CA ASP A 89 20.43 1.77 19.51
C ASP A 89 20.18 3.23 19.94
N VAL A 90 21.25 3.96 20.26
CA VAL A 90 21.14 5.35 20.73
C VAL A 90 20.51 6.28 19.70
N PHE A 91 20.66 6.00 18.40
CA PHE A 91 20.08 6.79 17.32
C PHE A 91 18.60 6.43 17.14
N GLY A 92 18.25 5.15 17.12
CA GLY A 92 16.87 4.66 17.04
C GLY A 92 16.01 5.13 18.21
N GLN A 93 16.54 5.07 19.44
CA GLN A 93 15.87 5.60 20.62
C GLN A 93 15.65 7.11 20.55
N GLN A 94 16.58 7.85 19.95
CA GLN A 94 16.40 9.28 19.71
C GLN A 94 15.34 9.54 18.64
N MET A 95 15.31 8.75 17.56
CA MET A 95 14.30 8.88 16.50
C MET A 95 12.87 8.66 17.02
N ILE A 96 12.65 7.72 17.94
CA ILE A 96 11.32 7.42 18.49
C ILE A 96 10.80 8.52 19.42
N ARG A 97 11.70 9.27 20.06
CA ARG A 97 11.34 10.31 21.05
C ARG A 97 10.98 11.66 20.42
N ILE A 98 11.30 11.86 19.15
CA ILE A 98 11.03 13.10 18.39
C ILE A 98 9.65 13.00 17.75
#